data_AF-A0A3S0TN00-F1
#
_entry.id   AF-A0A3S0TN00-F1
#
_cell.length_a   1.000
_cell.length_b   1.000
_cell.length_c   1.000
_cell.angle_alpha   90.00
_cell.angle_beta   90.00
_cell.angle_gamma   90.00
#
_symmetry.space_group_name_H-M   'P 1'
#
loop_
_entity.id
_entity.type
_entity.pdbx_description
1 polymer ?
#
loop_
_entity_poly.entity_id
_entity_poly.type
_entity_poly.pdbx_seq_one_letter_code
_entity_poly.pdbx_strand_id
1 'polypeptide(L)'
;MSLLYRIVYATHANGTHHKLALDALSALERDDKEEWTRVFLKHVELYLKGSKDPDNTFKDFKNHVLHVSENYWGGAIEKVNEWYGRTVFELKARNWPEAVYAAGVLSHYFTDPVMPFHTGQTEAENAVHRATEWSINRSYGALRALGEQRYGSPDIRISGGPRWLSELVCSNAEFSHRYYEKLIAHYDIHKGATRPEEGLDNIGRNIVAELLIYASASFGKVLDRAITEANALVPEVTLTAETFLSLTEIPRKFIEKRLANAEDRKLVAAIYDELRATGIVRNSLSEDDKTIRELHYTEVLAPKLAERSEARAARIEGRDDTPLELAVAKSAVALNAISEQPPALPDAPMPRPRAETMAAQADQIRAADRSPPRPARQLDERLPGAHAYLTADDPLEAAPSIGPKTADRIAAAGVYSVGDFLAQDPEKLAEALDDPHFDAETLLDWQDQARLVMAVPGLRGTHAQLLVGAGYRTAQAVAEADPIALSANVLRFVTTSAGKRVLREGRPPDIEKIKGWVAVAKQAVAA
;
A
#
# COMPACT_ATOMS: atom_id res chain seq x y z
N MET A 1 17.21 24.16 -11.78
CA MET A 1 17.51 23.23 -10.67
C MET A 1 18.98 22.87 -10.65
N SER A 2 19.59 22.84 -9.46
CA SER A 2 21.00 22.46 -9.28
C SER A 2 21.24 20.97 -9.60
N LEU A 3 22.50 20.59 -9.86
CA LEU A 3 22.88 19.18 -10.03
C LEU A 3 22.61 18.36 -8.76
N LEU A 4 22.90 18.95 -7.59
CA LEU A 4 22.65 18.35 -6.28
C LEU A 4 21.18 17.99 -6.09
N TYR A 5 20.26 18.92 -6.39
CA TYR A 5 18.82 18.68 -6.29
C TYR A 5 18.40 17.46 -7.13
N ARG A 6 18.87 17.38 -8.38
CA ARG A 6 18.56 16.26 -9.29
C ARG A 6 19.08 14.93 -8.76
N ILE A 7 20.29 14.91 -8.19
CA ILE A 7 20.86 13.70 -7.56
C ILE A 7 20.00 13.26 -6.38
N VAL A 8 19.71 14.18 -5.45
CA VAL A 8 18.90 13.90 -4.27
C VAL A 8 17.51 13.37 -4.65
N TYR A 9 16.85 14.05 -5.58
CA TYR A 9 15.53 13.66 -6.08
C TYR A 9 15.55 12.25 -6.65
N ALA A 10 16.54 11.92 -7.48
CA ALA A 10 16.66 10.58 -8.08
C ALA A 10 17.02 9.47 -7.08
N THR A 11 17.75 9.79 -6.01
CA THR A 11 18.34 8.78 -5.11
C THR A 11 17.56 8.57 -3.81
N HIS A 12 16.90 9.60 -3.28
CA HIS A 12 16.24 9.59 -1.98
C HIS A 12 14.72 9.75 -2.05
N ALA A 13 14.17 10.33 -3.13
CA ALA A 13 12.73 10.60 -3.26
C ALA A 13 11.92 9.40 -3.79
N ASN A 14 11.78 8.37 -2.95
CA ASN A 14 11.07 7.13 -3.31
C ASN A 14 9.53 7.21 -3.19
N GLY A 15 9.00 8.09 -2.34
CA GLY A 15 7.56 8.26 -2.07
C GLY A 15 6.96 9.50 -2.73
N THR A 16 5.62 9.56 -2.83
CA THR A 16 4.90 10.74 -3.35
C THR A 16 5.15 11.98 -2.47
N HIS A 17 5.06 11.85 -1.13
CA HIS A 17 5.37 12.95 -0.21
C HIS A 17 6.83 13.43 -0.29
N HIS A 18 7.81 12.51 -0.45
CA HIS A 18 9.20 12.92 -0.66
C HIS A 18 9.32 13.85 -1.88
N LYS A 19 8.65 13.47 -2.98
CA LYS A 19 8.71 14.22 -4.23
C LYS A 19 7.97 15.55 -4.12
N LEU A 20 6.78 15.58 -3.52
CA LEU A 20 6.02 16.80 -3.28
C LEU A 20 6.79 17.79 -2.38
N ALA A 21 7.41 17.31 -1.30
CA ALA A 21 8.24 18.13 -0.42
C ALA A 21 9.42 18.75 -1.18
N LEU A 22 10.15 17.95 -1.97
CA LEU A 22 11.25 18.47 -2.79
C LEU A 22 10.75 19.39 -3.93
N ASP A 23 9.61 19.11 -4.54
CA ASP A 23 9.03 19.93 -5.60
C ASP A 23 8.57 21.30 -5.06
N ALA A 24 8.14 21.37 -3.80
CA ALA A 24 7.83 22.65 -3.15
C ALA A 24 9.05 23.55 -2.98
N LEU A 25 10.25 23.00 -2.73
CA LEU A 25 11.49 23.79 -2.73
C LEU A 25 11.76 24.45 -4.10
N SER A 26 11.34 23.77 -5.17
CA SER A 26 11.45 24.31 -6.52
C SER A 26 10.46 25.43 -6.80
N ALA A 27 9.34 25.44 -6.07
CA ALA A 27 8.24 26.37 -6.23
C ALA A 27 8.32 27.60 -5.30
N LEU A 28 9.38 27.73 -4.50
CA LEU A 28 9.64 28.95 -3.72
C LEU A 28 9.77 30.16 -4.67
N GLU A 29 9.10 31.26 -4.32
CA GLU A 29 9.02 32.50 -5.09
C GLU A 29 10.01 33.57 -4.60
N ARG A 30 10.82 33.25 -3.60
CA ARG A 30 11.78 34.17 -2.98
C ARG A 30 13.06 34.31 -3.79
N ASP A 31 13.70 35.47 -3.66
CA ASP A 31 14.99 35.76 -4.28
C ASP A 31 16.14 34.89 -3.72
N ASP A 32 16.04 34.48 -2.45
CA ASP A 32 17.02 33.64 -1.75
C ASP A 32 16.67 32.13 -1.79
N LYS A 33 15.82 31.71 -2.74
CA LYS A 33 15.34 30.32 -2.80
C LYS A 33 16.44 29.31 -3.02
N GLU A 34 17.49 29.64 -3.79
CA GLU A 34 18.60 28.72 -4.04
C GLU A 34 19.41 28.48 -2.76
N GLU A 35 19.57 29.49 -1.92
CA GLU A 35 20.23 29.42 -0.61
C GLU A 35 19.40 28.55 0.33
N TRP A 36 18.11 28.82 0.48
CA TRP A 36 17.22 28.01 1.31
C TRP A 36 17.14 26.57 0.84
N THR A 37 17.04 26.34 -0.47
CA THR A 37 17.09 24.99 -1.03
C THR A 37 18.37 24.27 -0.60
N ARG A 38 19.54 24.92 -0.58
CA ARG A 38 20.78 24.30 -0.08
C ARG A 38 20.70 23.93 1.40
N VAL A 39 20.05 24.74 2.24
CA VAL A 39 19.81 24.41 3.66
C VAL A 39 18.96 23.16 3.81
N PHE A 40 17.85 23.08 3.08
CA PHE A 40 16.98 21.89 3.11
C PHE A 40 17.70 20.66 2.57
N LEU A 41 18.46 20.79 1.48
CA LEU A 41 19.22 19.68 0.90
C LEU A 41 20.37 19.20 1.81
N LYS A 42 20.95 20.08 2.64
CA LYS A 42 21.93 19.69 3.66
C LYS A 42 21.32 18.76 4.72
N HIS A 43 20.04 18.94 5.01
CA HIS A 43 19.29 18.16 5.99
C HIS A 43 18.23 17.26 5.33
N VAL A 44 18.47 16.82 4.10
CA VAL A 44 17.43 16.15 3.30
C VAL A 44 16.93 14.85 3.92
N GLU A 45 17.77 14.09 4.61
CA GLU A 45 17.33 12.87 5.30
C GLU A 45 16.24 13.18 6.32
N LEU A 46 16.39 14.26 7.10
CA LEU A 46 15.39 14.72 8.06
C LEU A 46 14.15 15.28 7.35
N TYR A 47 14.33 16.01 6.25
CA TYR A 47 13.19 16.55 5.49
C TYR A 47 12.29 15.43 4.96
N LEU A 48 12.91 14.43 4.32
CA LEU A 48 12.21 13.29 3.75
C LEU A 48 11.62 12.40 4.84
N LYS A 49 12.37 12.16 5.93
CA LYS A 49 11.87 11.45 7.11
C LYS A 49 10.61 12.14 7.66
N GLY A 50 10.66 13.46 7.87
CA GLY A 50 9.52 14.23 8.34
C GLY A 50 8.30 14.08 7.43
N SER A 51 8.49 14.13 6.11
CA SER A 51 7.39 13.95 5.14
C SER A 51 6.79 12.54 5.07
N LYS A 52 7.30 11.59 5.88
CA LYS A 52 6.82 10.20 5.95
C LYS A 52 6.55 9.69 7.36
N ASP A 53 6.98 10.38 8.40
CA ASP A 53 6.70 9.99 9.77
C ASP A 53 5.22 10.01 10.15
N PRO A 54 4.35 10.87 9.60
CA PRO A 54 2.91 10.75 9.84
C PRO A 54 2.37 9.35 9.49
N ASP A 55 2.70 8.82 8.31
CA ASP A 55 2.35 7.45 7.90
C ASP A 55 3.03 6.37 8.74
N ASN A 56 4.34 6.52 8.95
CA ASN A 56 5.19 5.41 9.41
C ASN A 56 5.31 5.32 10.92
N THR A 57 5.27 6.48 11.60
CA THR A 57 5.62 6.63 13.02
C THR A 57 4.42 7.11 13.84
N PHE A 58 3.77 8.19 13.42
CA PHE A 58 2.68 8.80 14.22
C PHE A 58 1.39 7.99 14.10
N LYS A 59 1.04 7.58 12.87
CA LYS A 59 -0.11 6.72 12.58
C LYS A 59 -1.43 7.29 13.12
N ASP A 60 -1.54 8.61 13.13
CA ASP A 60 -2.69 9.39 13.55
C ASP A 60 -3.60 9.70 12.36
N PHE A 61 -4.04 8.64 11.68
CA PHE A 61 -4.65 8.66 10.33
C PHE A 61 -5.82 9.64 10.14
N LYS A 62 -6.61 9.91 11.19
CA LYS A 62 -7.68 10.93 11.15
C LYS A 62 -7.16 12.33 10.80
N ASN A 63 -5.90 12.62 11.15
CA ASN A 63 -5.29 13.92 10.92
C ASN A 63 -4.82 14.13 9.48
N HIS A 64 -4.92 13.11 8.64
CA HIS A 64 -4.54 13.15 7.22
C HIS A 64 -5.71 13.63 6.36
N VAL A 65 -6.95 13.50 6.86
CA VAL A 65 -8.16 13.77 6.08
C VAL A 65 -8.82 15.10 6.42
N LEU A 66 -9.61 15.62 5.47
CA LEU A 66 -10.53 16.74 5.65
C LEU A 66 -11.77 16.59 4.76
N HIS A 67 -12.83 15.98 5.28
CA HIS A 67 -14.03 15.61 4.54
C HIS A 67 -14.95 16.81 4.29
N VAL A 68 -14.91 17.34 3.06
CA VAL A 68 -15.61 18.59 2.69
C VAL A 68 -17.12 18.48 2.86
N SER A 69 -17.71 17.38 2.38
CA SER A 69 -19.17 17.16 2.43
C SER A 69 -19.70 16.83 3.83
N GLU A 70 -18.83 16.77 4.84
CA GLU A 70 -19.15 16.32 6.19
C GLU A 70 -18.73 17.35 7.24
N ASN A 71 -18.95 18.62 6.91
CA ASN A 71 -18.58 19.76 7.76
C ASN A 71 -17.08 19.78 8.07
N TYR A 72 -16.25 19.44 7.09
CA TYR A 72 -14.78 19.40 7.22
C TYR A 72 -14.31 18.44 8.31
N TRP A 73 -14.95 17.27 8.43
CA TRP A 73 -14.53 16.26 9.39
C TRP A 73 -13.12 15.74 9.09
N GLY A 74 -12.27 15.66 10.12
CA GLY A 74 -10.87 15.30 10.00
C GLY A 74 -10.01 16.14 10.94
N GLY A 75 -8.68 15.97 10.90
CA GLY A 75 -7.74 16.69 11.77
C GLY A 75 -6.64 17.45 11.03
N ALA A 76 -6.74 17.55 9.69
CA ALA A 76 -5.67 18.15 8.88
C ALA A 76 -5.43 19.63 9.21
N ILE A 77 -6.48 20.41 9.48
CA ILE A 77 -6.36 21.85 9.79
C ILE A 77 -5.52 22.05 11.06
N GLU A 78 -5.83 21.30 12.12
CA GLU A 78 -5.16 21.36 13.41
C GLU A 78 -3.68 20.97 13.26
N LYS A 79 -3.39 19.86 12.60
CA LYS A 79 -2.00 19.39 12.42
C LYS A 79 -1.19 20.30 11.52
N VAL A 80 -1.76 20.85 10.46
CA VAL A 80 -1.07 21.83 9.62
C VAL A 80 -0.69 23.07 10.44
N ASN A 81 -1.59 23.62 11.26
CA ASN A 81 -1.28 24.78 12.09
C ASN A 81 -0.23 24.46 13.17
N GLU A 82 -0.32 23.30 13.81
CA GLU A 82 0.65 22.82 14.81
C GLU A 82 2.08 22.76 14.22
N TRP A 83 2.23 22.07 13.09
CA TRP A 83 3.54 21.87 12.45
C TRP A 83 4.05 23.11 11.72
N TYR A 84 3.16 23.99 11.27
CA TYR A 84 3.54 25.32 10.79
C TYR A 84 4.14 26.15 11.92
N GLY A 85 3.46 26.21 13.07
CA GLY A 85 3.98 26.88 14.26
C GLY A 85 5.33 26.33 14.69
N ARG A 86 5.50 25.00 14.68
CA ARG A 86 6.79 24.33 14.97
C ARG A 86 7.88 24.72 13.97
N THR A 87 7.56 24.72 12.68
CA THR A 87 8.51 25.11 11.62
C THR A 87 8.98 26.54 11.82
N VAL A 88 8.06 27.50 12.00
CA VAL A 88 8.40 28.90 12.25
C VAL A 88 9.22 29.07 13.54
N PHE A 89 8.87 28.35 14.60
CA PHE A 89 9.60 28.39 15.88
C PHE A 89 11.05 27.95 15.73
N GLU A 90 11.30 26.80 15.08
CA GLU A 90 12.66 26.27 14.91
C GLU A 90 13.48 27.10 13.91
N LEU A 91 12.85 27.64 12.86
CA LEU A 91 13.49 28.61 11.95
C LEU A 91 13.95 29.87 12.71
N LYS A 92 13.09 30.44 13.58
CA LYS A 92 13.43 31.58 14.44
C LYS A 92 14.60 31.28 15.37
N ALA A 93 14.59 30.07 15.95
CA ALA A 93 15.66 29.58 16.80
C ALA A 93 16.95 29.23 16.04
N ARG A 94 16.93 29.28 14.69
CA ARG A 94 18.02 28.86 13.80
C ARG A 94 18.43 27.41 14.01
N ASN A 95 17.49 26.58 14.46
CA ASN A 95 17.69 25.16 14.66
C ASN A 95 17.36 24.41 13.37
N TRP A 96 18.28 24.51 12.40
CA TRP A 96 18.04 24.08 11.02
C TRP A 96 17.63 22.62 10.85
N PRO A 97 18.22 21.63 11.55
CA PRO A 97 17.82 20.23 11.40
C PRO A 97 16.35 20.02 11.79
N GLU A 98 15.94 20.56 12.94
CA GLU A 98 14.58 20.46 13.48
C GLU A 98 13.58 21.27 12.68
N ALA A 99 13.98 22.46 12.19
CA ALA A 99 13.16 23.26 11.28
C ALA A 99 12.88 22.51 9.97
N VAL A 100 13.89 21.88 9.38
CA VAL A 100 13.75 21.10 8.15
C VAL A 100 12.91 19.85 8.39
N TYR A 101 13.13 19.13 9.50
CA TYR A 101 12.28 18.00 9.88
C TYR A 101 10.81 18.41 10.05
N ALA A 102 10.54 19.49 10.80
CA ALA A 102 9.21 20.01 11.04
C ALA A 102 8.51 20.46 9.75
N ALA A 103 9.25 21.12 8.85
CA ALA A 103 8.74 21.47 7.52
C ALA A 103 8.42 20.23 6.68
N GLY A 104 9.18 19.14 6.85
CA GLY A 104 8.89 17.84 6.24
C GLY A 104 7.55 17.29 6.73
N VAL A 105 7.34 17.26 8.05
CA VAL A 105 6.07 16.81 8.64
C VAL A 105 4.89 17.70 8.21
N LEU A 106 5.09 19.01 8.22
CA LEU A 106 4.10 19.97 7.73
C LEU A 106 3.71 19.68 6.27
N SER A 107 4.67 19.36 5.41
CA SER A 107 4.42 19.08 3.99
C SER A 107 3.45 17.92 3.78
N HIS A 108 3.50 16.92 4.67
CA HIS A 108 2.66 15.74 4.61
C HIS A 108 1.19 16.12 4.85
N TYR A 109 0.87 16.57 6.07
CA TYR A 109 -0.49 16.97 6.44
C TYR A 109 -1.07 18.09 5.56
N PHE A 110 -0.23 18.97 5.03
CA PHE A 110 -0.69 20.03 4.14
C PHE A 110 -1.10 19.52 2.76
N THR A 111 -0.39 18.51 2.24
CA THR A 111 -0.62 17.99 0.88
C THR A 111 -1.64 16.86 0.82
N ASP A 112 -1.89 16.17 1.94
CA ASP A 112 -2.92 15.12 2.03
C ASP A 112 -4.31 15.60 1.58
N PRO A 113 -4.87 16.73 2.09
CA PRO A 113 -6.15 17.23 1.60
C PRO A 113 -6.16 17.68 0.13
N VAL A 114 -5.01 17.75 -0.55
CA VAL A 114 -4.95 17.98 -2.01
C VAL A 114 -5.17 16.67 -2.79
N MET A 115 -4.98 15.51 -2.17
CA MET A 115 -5.37 14.22 -2.73
C MET A 115 -6.90 14.05 -2.56
N PRO A 116 -7.68 13.83 -3.64
CA PRO A 116 -9.13 13.83 -3.54
C PRO A 116 -9.64 12.79 -2.53
N PHE A 117 -9.03 11.60 -2.46
CA PHE A 117 -9.48 10.54 -1.56
C PHE A 117 -9.29 10.82 -0.07
N HIS A 118 -8.61 11.92 0.28
CA HIS A 118 -8.50 12.38 1.67
C HIS A 118 -9.56 13.45 2.00
N THR A 119 -10.51 13.71 1.10
CA THR A 119 -11.57 14.74 1.23
C THR A 119 -12.98 14.19 1.39
N GLY A 120 -13.10 12.88 1.57
CA GLY A 120 -14.36 12.17 1.76
C GLY A 120 -14.12 10.67 1.78
N GLN A 121 -15.11 9.90 2.20
CA GLN A 121 -14.99 8.45 2.29
C GLN A 121 -16.23 7.73 1.78
N THR A 122 -16.02 6.74 0.91
CA THR A 122 -17.09 5.89 0.36
C THR A 122 -16.61 4.45 0.20
N GLU A 123 -17.53 3.48 0.08
CA GLU A 123 -17.13 2.09 -0.18
C GLU A 123 -16.39 1.93 -1.52
N ALA A 124 -16.78 2.70 -2.54
CA ALA A 124 -16.15 2.68 -3.86
C ALA A 124 -14.72 3.22 -3.82
N GLU A 125 -14.51 4.32 -3.09
CA GLU A 125 -13.18 4.91 -2.90
C GLU A 125 -12.27 3.99 -2.08
N ASN A 126 -12.75 3.46 -0.94
CA ASN A 126 -11.99 2.49 -0.13
C ASN A 126 -11.46 1.31 -0.97
N ALA A 127 -12.20 0.88 -2.01
CA ALA A 127 -11.78 -0.22 -2.87
C ALA A 127 -10.60 0.14 -3.80
N VAL A 128 -10.42 1.42 -4.13
CA VAL A 128 -9.43 1.88 -5.14
C VAL A 128 -8.36 2.82 -4.58
N HIS A 129 -8.48 3.29 -3.33
CA HIS A 129 -7.61 4.29 -2.72
C HIS A 129 -6.13 3.93 -2.85
N ARG A 130 -5.71 2.86 -2.20
CA ARG A 130 -4.32 2.41 -2.16
C ARG A 130 -3.76 2.10 -3.54
N ALA A 131 -4.58 1.50 -4.39
CA ALA A 131 -4.20 1.19 -5.76
C ALA A 131 -3.91 2.49 -6.54
N THR A 132 -4.74 3.52 -6.35
CA THR A 132 -4.57 4.83 -6.98
C THR A 132 -3.32 5.52 -6.47
N GLU A 133 -3.10 5.61 -5.16
CA GLU A 133 -1.87 6.20 -4.61
C GLU A 133 -0.61 5.49 -5.10
N TRP A 134 -0.65 4.16 -5.20
CA TRP A 134 0.45 3.38 -5.76
C TRP A 134 0.68 3.72 -7.24
N SER A 135 -0.39 3.81 -8.03
CA SER A 135 -0.35 4.22 -9.44
C SER A 135 0.23 5.62 -9.63
N ILE A 136 -0.15 6.58 -8.76
CA ILE A 136 0.40 7.94 -8.74
C ILE A 136 1.88 7.90 -8.42
N ASN A 137 2.28 7.16 -7.39
CA ASN A 137 3.67 7.07 -6.96
C ASN A 137 4.59 6.51 -8.07
N ARG A 138 4.14 5.45 -8.76
CA ARG A 138 4.85 4.83 -9.89
C ARG A 138 4.90 5.74 -11.12
N SER A 139 3.81 6.46 -11.38
CA SER A 139 3.68 7.35 -12.54
C SER A 139 4.15 8.78 -12.29
N TYR A 140 4.66 9.09 -11.09
CA TYR A 140 4.83 10.46 -10.61
C TYR A 140 5.63 11.33 -11.59
N GLY A 141 6.76 10.83 -12.11
CA GLY A 141 7.60 11.60 -13.04
C GLY A 141 6.85 11.97 -14.32
N ALA A 142 6.07 11.05 -14.88
CA ALA A 142 5.26 11.30 -16.07
C ALA A 142 4.08 12.23 -15.79
N LEU A 143 3.43 12.09 -14.63
CA LEU A 143 2.31 12.95 -14.20
C LEU A 143 2.78 14.39 -13.92
N ARG A 144 3.91 14.55 -13.25
CA ARG A 144 4.55 15.86 -13.01
C ARG A 144 4.93 16.54 -14.31
N ALA A 145 5.59 15.84 -15.23
CA ALA A 145 5.95 16.40 -16.53
C ALA A 145 4.70 16.84 -17.34
N LEU A 146 3.64 16.04 -17.30
CA LEU A 146 2.34 16.40 -17.90
C LEU A 146 1.75 17.66 -17.24
N GLY A 147 1.86 17.76 -15.91
CA GLY A 147 1.37 18.90 -15.15
C GLY A 147 2.14 20.19 -15.45
N GLU A 148 3.47 20.13 -15.45
CA GLU A 148 4.36 21.24 -15.82
C GLU A 148 4.02 21.75 -17.23
N GLN A 149 3.76 20.85 -18.18
CA GLN A 149 3.39 21.21 -19.54
C GLN A 149 2.02 21.89 -19.64
N ARG A 150 1.03 21.45 -18.86
CA ARG A 150 -0.39 21.85 -19.03
C ARG A 150 -0.83 22.97 -18.11
N TYR A 151 -0.38 22.96 -16.86
CA TYR A 151 -0.92 23.81 -15.80
C TYR A 151 0.10 24.85 -15.30
N GLY A 152 1.40 24.67 -15.59
CA GLY A 152 2.42 25.66 -15.33
C GLY A 152 2.42 26.15 -13.87
N SER A 153 2.15 27.45 -13.67
CA SER A 153 2.04 28.08 -12.35
C SER A 153 0.57 28.31 -11.97
N PRO A 154 -0.01 27.50 -11.06
CA PRO A 154 -1.40 27.64 -10.67
C PRO A 154 -1.66 28.93 -9.87
N ASP A 155 -2.81 29.58 -10.09
CA ASP A 155 -3.27 30.74 -9.30
C ASP A 155 -3.73 30.27 -7.92
N ILE A 156 -2.81 30.30 -6.95
CA ILE A 156 -3.08 29.93 -5.56
C ILE A 156 -3.26 31.20 -4.73
N ARG A 157 -4.47 31.38 -4.23
CA ARG A 157 -4.83 32.55 -3.41
C ARG A 157 -4.59 32.26 -1.94
N ILE A 158 -3.81 33.12 -1.30
CA ILE A 158 -3.57 33.08 0.14
C ILE A 158 -4.24 34.29 0.77
N SER A 159 -5.16 34.06 1.70
CA SER A 159 -5.80 35.12 2.46
C SER A 159 -4.81 35.93 3.30
N GLY A 160 -5.09 37.22 3.49
CA GLY A 160 -4.30 38.08 4.37
C GLY A 160 -4.65 37.97 5.87
N GLY A 161 -5.74 37.27 6.21
CA GLY A 161 -6.25 37.19 7.58
C GLY A 161 -5.44 36.30 8.52
N PRO A 162 -5.70 36.34 9.84
CA PRO A 162 -4.97 35.54 10.83
C PRO A 162 -5.22 34.02 10.70
N ARG A 163 -6.28 33.61 10.01
CA ARG A 163 -6.62 32.20 9.74
C ARG A 163 -6.27 31.75 8.32
N TRP A 164 -5.39 32.47 7.64
CA TRP A 164 -5.04 32.22 6.24
C TRP A 164 -4.63 30.77 5.96
N LEU A 165 -3.94 30.11 6.90
CA LEU A 165 -3.45 28.76 6.71
C LEU A 165 -4.61 27.75 6.77
N SER A 166 -5.50 27.88 7.75
CA SER A 166 -6.72 27.06 7.82
C SER A 166 -7.61 27.27 6.59
N GLU A 167 -7.79 28.52 6.14
CA GLU A 167 -8.56 28.85 4.94
C GLU A 167 -7.94 28.24 3.68
N LEU A 168 -6.61 28.23 3.57
CA LEU A 168 -5.89 27.59 2.49
C LEU A 168 -6.05 26.06 2.50
N VAL A 169 -5.99 25.42 3.68
CA VAL A 169 -6.24 23.97 3.81
C VAL A 169 -7.66 23.61 3.40
N CYS A 170 -8.67 24.39 3.81
CA CYS A 170 -10.05 24.20 3.32
C CYS A 170 -10.15 24.38 1.81
N SER A 171 -9.55 25.44 1.26
CA SER A 171 -9.55 25.72 -0.18
C SER A 171 -8.89 24.58 -0.97
N ASN A 172 -7.82 23.99 -0.44
CA ASN A 172 -7.14 22.84 -1.04
C ASN A 172 -8.05 21.61 -1.07
N ALA A 173 -8.71 21.31 0.04
CA ALA A 173 -9.66 20.20 0.13
C ALA A 173 -10.84 20.40 -0.82
N GLU A 174 -11.41 21.60 -0.89
CA GLU A 174 -12.50 21.91 -1.81
C GLU A 174 -12.07 21.80 -3.28
N PHE A 175 -10.87 22.31 -3.61
CA PHE A 175 -10.30 22.23 -4.95
C PHE A 175 -10.05 20.80 -5.40
N SER A 176 -9.61 19.91 -4.52
CA SER A 176 -9.40 18.49 -4.84
C SER A 176 -10.70 17.69 -4.81
N HIS A 177 -11.62 18.00 -3.89
CA HIS A 177 -12.90 17.29 -3.72
C HIS A 177 -13.78 17.35 -4.97
N ARG A 178 -13.69 18.41 -5.78
CA ARG A 178 -14.37 18.48 -7.10
C ARG A 178 -14.01 17.32 -8.04
N TYR A 179 -12.90 16.64 -7.78
CA TYR A 179 -12.42 15.48 -8.53
C TYR A 179 -12.65 14.14 -7.83
N TYR A 180 -13.22 14.11 -6.62
CA TYR A 180 -13.39 12.89 -5.82
C TYR A 180 -14.04 11.75 -6.61
N GLU A 181 -15.30 11.93 -7.00
CA GLU A 181 -16.07 10.94 -7.77
C GLU A 181 -15.45 10.67 -9.14
N LYS A 182 -14.90 11.71 -9.76
CA LYS A 182 -14.31 11.62 -11.09
C LYS A 182 -13.07 10.74 -11.08
N LEU A 183 -12.23 10.86 -10.06
CA LEU A 183 -11.01 10.06 -9.94
C LEU A 183 -11.34 8.58 -9.68
N ILE A 184 -12.38 8.29 -8.88
CA ILE A 184 -12.91 6.93 -8.69
C ILE A 184 -13.33 6.34 -10.04
N ALA A 185 -14.16 7.08 -10.80
CA ALA A 185 -14.71 6.61 -12.08
C ALA A 185 -13.64 6.43 -13.18
N HIS A 186 -12.52 7.16 -13.09
CA HIS A 186 -11.44 7.13 -14.08
C HIS A 186 -10.21 6.31 -13.63
N TYR A 187 -10.38 5.50 -12.58
CA TYR A 187 -9.38 4.56 -12.12
C TYR A 187 -9.80 3.11 -12.42
N ASP A 188 -8.95 2.39 -13.16
CA ASP A 188 -9.13 1.00 -13.52
C ASP A 188 -8.31 0.11 -12.58
N ILE A 189 -8.94 -0.44 -11.54
CA ILE A 189 -8.25 -1.29 -10.57
C ILE A 189 -7.73 -2.59 -11.16
N HIS A 190 -8.37 -3.14 -12.20
CA HIS A 190 -7.91 -4.36 -12.87
C HIS A 190 -6.54 -4.14 -13.53
N LYS A 191 -6.33 -2.95 -14.12
CA LYS A 191 -5.03 -2.54 -14.63
C LYS A 191 -4.09 -2.13 -13.51
N GLY A 192 -4.52 -1.21 -12.65
CA GLY A 192 -3.67 -0.59 -11.64
C GLY A 192 -3.09 -1.58 -10.61
N ALA A 193 -3.78 -2.69 -10.32
CA ALA A 193 -3.27 -3.72 -9.43
C ALA A 193 -2.08 -4.51 -10.00
N THR A 194 -1.96 -4.60 -11.32
CA THR A 194 -0.90 -5.38 -11.99
C THR A 194 0.12 -4.51 -12.70
N ARG A 195 -0.35 -3.43 -13.32
CA ARG A 195 0.36 -2.41 -14.10
C ARG A 195 -0.06 -1.03 -13.59
N PRO A 196 0.48 -0.57 -12.45
CA PRO A 196 0.09 0.68 -11.80
C PRO A 196 0.17 1.91 -12.72
N GLU A 197 1.09 1.93 -13.69
CA GLU A 197 1.23 3.04 -14.64
C GLU A 197 0.03 3.16 -15.62
N GLU A 198 -0.76 2.10 -15.75
CA GLU A 198 -1.95 2.02 -16.61
C GLU A 198 -3.27 2.11 -15.83
N GLY A 199 -3.21 2.23 -14.50
CA GLY A 199 -4.42 2.31 -13.65
C GLY A 199 -5.22 3.60 -13.86
N LEU A 200 -4.54 4.70 -14.16
CA LEU A 200 -5.17 5.98 -14.48
C LEU A 200 -5.33 6.13 -16.01
N ASP A 201 -6.55 6.37 -16.47
CA ASP A 201 -6.79 6.77 -17.86
C ASP A 201 -6.31 8.21 -18.15
N ASN A 202 -6.50 8.70 -19.37
CA ASN A 202 -6.07 10.06 -19.72
C ASN A 202 -6.75 11.17 -18.89
N ILE A 203 -7.99 10.97 -18.43
CA ILE A 203 -8.70 11.94 -17.60
C ILE A 203 -8.12 11.90 -16.18
N GLY A 204 -7.99 10.72 -15.58
CA GLY A 204 -7.38 10.54 -14.26
C GLY A 204 -5.95 11.08 -14.21
N ARG A 205 -5.14 10.82 -15.26
CA ARG A 205 -3.78 11.35 -15.38
C ARG A 205 -3.75 12.88 -15.42
N ASN A 206 -4.66 13.52 -16.15
CA ASN A 206 -4.73 14.99 -16.23
C ASN A 206 -5.17 15.62 -14.90
N ILE A 207 -6.09 14.97 -14.17
CA ILE A 207 -6.52 15.39 -12.83
C ILE A 207 -5.35 15.35 -11.86
N VAL A 208 -4.68 14.19 -11.75
CA VAL A 208 -3.56 14.04 -10.82
C VAL A 208 -2.42 14.97 -11.21
N ALA A 209 -2.13 15.14 -12.50
CA ALA A 209 -1.11 16.07 -12.96
C ALA A 209 -1.37 17.52 -12.51
N GLU A 210 -2.62 17.99 -12.56
CA GLU A 210 -3.00 19.32 -12.02
C GLU A 210 -2.75 19.38 -10.51
N LEU A 211 -3.20 18.36 -9.78
CA LEU A 211 -3.13 18.32 -8.32
C LEU A 211 -1.69 18.23 -7.80
N LEU A 212 -0.77 17.55 -8.50
CA LEU A 212 0.65 17.51 -8.12
C LEU A 212 1.31 18.89 -8.23
N ILE A 213 1.01 19.64 -9.30
CA ILE A 213 1.51 21.00 -9.49
C ILE A 213 0.87 21.94 -8.47
N TYR A 214 -0.43 21.83 -8.26
CA TYR A 214 -1.16 22.62 -7.27
C TYR A 214 -0.65 22.37 -5.84
N ALA A 215 -0.44 21.11 -5.45
CA ALA A 215 0.07 20.74 -4.12
C ALA A 215 1.47 21.30 -3.85
N SER A 216 2.40 21.08 -4.78
CA SER A 216 3.80 21.53 -4.63
C SER A 216 3.91 23.05 -4.64
N ALA A 217 3.19 23.75 -5.54
CA ALA A 217 3.18 25.20 -5.58
C ALA A 217 2.51 25.82 -4.34
N SER A 218 1.40 25.24 -3.87
CA SER A 218 0.71 25.73 -2.67
C SER A 218 1.58 25.57 -1.43
N PHE A 219 2.25 24.43 -1.30
CA PHE A 219 3.15 24.20 -0.19
C PHE A 219 4.42 25.07 -0.26
N GLY A 220 4.95 25.33 -1.45
CA GLY A 220 6.02 26.30 -1.66
C GLY A 220 5.69 27.68 -1.08
N LYS A 221 4.48 28.19 -1.33
CA LYS A 221 4.03 29.47 -0.75
C LYS A 221 3.89 29.43 0.78
N VAL A 222 3.44 28.30 1.35
CA VAL A 222 3.38 28.12 2.81
C VAL A 222 4.78 28.15 3.41
N LEU A 223 5.73 27.46 2.78
CA LEU A 223 7.12 27.43 3.24
C LEU A 223 7.79 28.80 3.12
N ASP A 224 7.56 29.51 2.00
CA ASP A 224 8.01 30.88 1.82
C ASP A 224 7.51 31.81 2.91
N ARG A 225 6.23 31.67 3.28
CA ARG A 225 5.64 32.46 4.36
C ARG A 225 6.22 32.08 5.72
N ALA A 226 6.45 30.80 6.00
CA ALA A 226 7.10 30.35 7.23
C ALA A 226 8.51 30.95 7.38
N ILE A 227 9.29 30.97 6.29
CA ILE A 227 10.63 31.57 6.25
C ILE A 227 10.55 33.10 6.44
N THR A 228 9.62 33.79 5.78
CA THR A 228 9.39 35.23 5.96
C THR A 228 9.03 35.57 7.40
N GLU A 229 8.05 34.84 7.98
CA GLU A 229 7.56 35.08 9.33
C GLU A 229 8.61 34.72 10.40
N ALA A 230 9.51 33.78 10.10
CA ALA A 230 10.65 33.49 10.95
C ALA A 230 11.67 34.64 10.97
N ASN A 231 11.74 35.44 9.89
CA ASN A 231 12.71 36.52 9.72
C ASN A 231 14.15 36.06 10.02
N ALA A 232 14.46 34.81 9.67
CA ALA A 232 15.75 34.21 9.88
C ALA A 232 16.65 34.50 8.67
N LEU A 233 17.89 34.92 8.91
CA LEU A 233 18.89 35.04 7.85
C LEU A 233 19.29 33.64 7.40
N VAL A 234 19.34 33.43 6.07
CA VAL A 234 19.75 32.16 5.50
C VAL A 234 21.21 31.85 5.91
N PRO A 235 21.50 30.67 6.49
CA PRO A 235 22.86 30.32 6.86
C PRO A 235 23.71 30.04 5.62
N GLU A 236 25.00 30.37 5.67
CA GLU A 236 25.93 29.94 4.64
C GLU A 236 26.09 28.42 4.65
N VAL A 237 25.70 27.78 3.55
CA VAL A 237 25.81 26.33 3.36
C VAL A 237 26.66 26.05 2.13
N THR A 238 27.88 25.58 2.36
CA THR A 238 28.79 25.03 1.35
C THR A 238 28.45 23.57 1.09
N LEU A 239 27.37 23.31 0.36
CA LEU A 239 26.97 21.97 -0.05
C LEU A 239 27.10 21.83 -1.57
N THR A 240 28.14 21.12 -2.01
CA THR A 240 28.32 20.76 -3.43
C THR A 240 27.77 19.36 -3.69
N ALA A 241 27.47 19.05 -4.95
CA ALA A 241 27.06 17.70 -5.36
C ALA A 241 28.14 16.65 -5.03
N GLU A 242 29.41 17.01 -5.14
CA GLU A 242 30.56 16.15 -4.81
C GLU A 242 30.65 15.90 -3.30
N THR A 243 30.51 16.95 -2.49
CA THR A 243 30.47 16.83 -1.03
C THR A 243 29.29 15.96 -0.57
N PHE A 244 28.10 16.15 -1.14
CA PHE A 244 26.93 15.33 -0.81
C PHE A 244 27.14 13.86 -1.18
N LEU A 245 27.60 13.57 -2.41
CA LEU A 245 27.87 12.20 -2.85
C LEU A 245 28.95 11.52 -2.00
N SER A 246 29.94 12.27 -1.49
CA SER A 246 30.96 11.72 -0.60
C SER A 246 30.44 11.36 0.81
N LEU A 247 29.36 12.02 1.25
CA LEU A 247 28.71 11.77 2.54
C LEU A 247 27.69 10.63 2.45
N THR A 248 27.12 10.38 1.28
CA THR A 248 26.14 9.31 1.07
C THR A 248 26.83 8.05 0.54
N GLU A 249 26.78 6.93 1.28
CA GLU A 249 27.34 5.61 0.88
C GLU A 249 26.58 4.93 -0.28
N ILE A 250 26.08 5.68 -1.27
CA ILE A 250 25.17 5.18 -2.31
C ILE A 250 25.99 4.55 -3.46
N PRO A 251 25.87 3.22 -3.70
CA PRO A 251 26.59 2.59 -4.81
C PRO A 251 26.08 3.07 -6.16
N ARG A 252 26.99 3.39 -7.09
CA ARG A 252 26.67 3.96 -8.41
C ARG A 252 25.65 3.13 -9.22
N LYS A 253 25.65 1.79 -9.08
CA LYS A 253 24.71 0.85 -9.72
C LYS A 253 23.27 0.90 -9.17
N PHE A 254 23.04 1.50 -8.00
CA PHE A 254 21.73 1.62 -7.37
C PHE A 254 20.89 2.76 -7.95
N ILE A 255 21.55 3.75 -8.55
CA ILE A 255 20.93 4.92 -9.21
C ILE A 255 20.22 4.49 -10.50
N GLU A 256 20.69 3.42 -11.14
CA GLU A 256 20.20 2.94 -12.44
C GLU A 256 19.04 1.93 -12.33
N LYS A 257 18.73 1.38 -11.14
CA LYS A 257 17.87 0.18 -11.03
C LYS A 257 16.64 0.28 -10.11
N ARG A 258 16.29 1.47 -9.60
CA ARG A 258 15.24 1.60 -8.58
C ARG A 258 13.87 1.94 -9.17
N LEU A 259 13.01 0.93 -9.30
CA LEU A 259 11.54 1.04 -9.32
C LEU A 259 10.92 -0.34 -9.01
N ALA A 260 10.53 -0.59 -7.75
CA ALA A 260 9.38 -1.41 -7.34
C ALA A 260 9.36 -1.60 -5.81
N ASN A 261 8.33 -1.10 -5.13
CA ASN A 261 8.05 -1.49 -3.75
C ASN A 261 7.18 -2.77 -3.79
N ALA A 262 7.74 -3.90 -3.34
CA ALA A 262 7.05 -5.19 -3.39
C ALA A 262 5.89 -5.30 -2.37
N GLU A 263 5.93 -4.51 -1.28
CA GLU A 263 4.89 -4.53 -0.25
C GLU A 263 3.60 -3.85 -0.75
N ASP A 264 3.72 -2.67 -1.37
CA ASP A 264 2.57 -1.98 -1.98
C ASP A 264 1.87 -2.86 -3.03
N ARG A 265 2.65 -3.60 -3.82
CA ARG A 265 2.12 -4.54 -4.82
C ARG A 265 1.33 -5.68 -4.19
N LYS A 266 1.82 -6.26 -3.08
CA LYS A 266 1.15 -7.36 -2.38
C LYS A 266 -0.18 -6.90 -1.78
N LEU A 267 -0.19 -5.71 -1.18
CA LEU A 267 -1.38 -5.14 -0.55
C LEU A 267 -2.45 -4.78 -1.58
N VAL A 268 -2.07 -4.11 -2.68
CA VAL A 268 -3.00 -3.79 -3.77
C VAL A 268 -3.55 -5.06 -4.43
N ALA A 269 -2.73 -6.10 -4.58
CA ALA A 269 -3.19 -7.40 -5.09
C ALA A 269 -4.21 -8.06 -4.14
N ALA A 270 -4.01 -8.01 -2.83
CA ALA A 270 -4.95 -8.54 -1.85
C ALA A 270 -6.30 -7.79 -1.88
N ILE A 271 -6.26 -6.46 -1.94
CA ILE A 271 -7.45 -5.60 -2.13
C ILE A 271 -8.21 -6.00 -3.40
N TYR A 272 -7.48 -6.19 -4.51
CA TYR A 272 -8.05 -6.58 -5.79
C TYR A 272 -8.70 -7.97 -5.75
N ASP A 273 -8.03 -8.95 -5.14
CA ASP A 273 -8.54 -10.31 -5.03
C ASP A 273 -9.80 -10.37 -4.15
N GLU A 274 -9.84 -9.62 -3.04
CA GLU A 274 -11.02 -9.50 -2.18
C GLU A 274 -12.18 -8.81 -2.90
N LEU A 275 -11.92 -7.70 -3.60
CA LEU A 275 -12.91 -6.99 -4.40
C LEU A 275 -13.49 -7.91 -5.47
N ARG A 276 -12.66 -8.69 -6.17
CA ARG A 276 -13.10 -9.64 -7.19
C ARG A 276 -13.95 -10.78 -6.60
N ALA A 277 -13.58 -11.26 -5.42
CA ALA A 277 -14.27 -12.39 -4.79
C ALA A 277 -15.62 -12.00 -4.17
N THR A 278 -15.72 -10.80 -3.59
CA THR A 278 -16.85 -10.42 -2.72
C THR A 278 -17.63 -9.19 -3.19
N GLY A 279 -17.09 -8.41 -4.13
CA GLY A 279 -17.65 -7.15 -4.60
C GLY A 279 -17.42 -5.97 -3.65
N ILE A 280 -16.78 -6.19 -2.50
CA ILE A 280 -16.44 -5.16 -1.51
C ILE A 280 -15.05 -5.43 -0.91
N VAL A 281 -14.45 -4.44 -0.23
CA VAL A 281 -13.16 -4.60 0.46
C VAL A 281 -13.34 -4.29 1.95
N ARG A 282 -13.00 -5.24 2.81
CA ARG A 282 -13.10 -5.09 4.27
C ARG A 282 -11.84 -5.54 4.98
N ASN A 283 -11.32 -6.71 4.63
CA ASN A 283 -10.24 -7.36 5.36
C ASN A 283 -8.86 -6.91 4.87
N SER A 284 -8.74 -6.68 3.56
CA SER A 284 -7.50 -6.35 2.86
C SER A 284 -7.22 -4.86 2.82
N LEU A 285 -8.13 -4.04 3.35
CA LEU A 285 -7.87 -2.61 3.59
C LEU A 285 -6.63 -2.47 4.47
N SER A 286 -5.83 -1.45 4.19
CA SER A 286 -4.71 -1.09 5.05
C SER A 286 -5.20 -0.58 6.40
N GLU A 287 -4.31 -0.60 7.39
CA GLU A 287 -4.67 -0.25 8.77
C GLU A 287 -5.07 1.23 8.91
N ASP A 288 -4.50 2.11 8.09
CA ASP A 288 -4.91 3.51 7.94
C ASP A 288 -6.37 3.62 7.47
N ASP A 289 -6.70 3.03 6.32
CA ASP A 289 -8.04 3.05 5.72
C ASP A 289 -9.09 2.44 6.66
N LYS A 290 -8.75 1.33 7.34
CA LYS A 290 -9.63 0.72 8.36
C LYS A 290 -9.89 1.66 9.51
N THR A 291 -8.85 2.32 10.02
CA THR A 291 -8.97 3.25 11.16
C THR A 291 -9.83 4.45 10.78
N ILE A 292 -9.58 5.07 9.62
CA ILE A 292 -10.37 6.20 9.13
C ILE A 292 -11.83 5.78 8.94
N ARG A 293 -12.07 4.62 8.32
CA ARG A 293 -13.43 4.07 8.12
C ARG A 293 -14.18 3.89 9.42
N GLU A 294 -13.54 3.31 10.44
CA GLU A 294 -14.18 3.06 11.72
C GLU A 294 -14.50 4.36 12.47
N LEU A 295 -13.56 5.32 12.47
CA LEU A 295 -13.76 6.64 13.06
C LEU A 295 -14.87 7.41 12.33
N HIS A 296 -14.86 7.38 10.99
CA HIS A 296 -15.89 8.00 10.16
C HIS A 296 -17.27 7.38 10.41
N TYR A 297 -17.35 6.05 10.46
CA TYR A 297 -18.58 5.36 10.79
C TYR A 297 -19.11 5.78 12.17
N THR A 298 -18.24 5.76 13.18
CA THR A 298 -18.61 6.04 14.57
C THR A 298 -19.00 7.50 14.79
N GLU A 299 -18.23 8.43 14.24
CA GLU A 299 -18.39 9.86 14.52
C GLU A 299 -19.34 10.58 13.56
N VAL A 300 -19.54 10.05 12.35
CA VAL A 300 -20.31 10.73 11.30
C VAL A 300 -21.53 9.91 10.87
N LEU A 301 -21.35 8.66 10.46
CA LEU A 301 -22.45 7.87 9.89
C LEU A 301 -23.43 7.38 10.94
N ALA A 302 -22.96 6.84 12.07
CA ALA A 302 -23.81 6.30 13.12
C ALA A 302 -24.73 7.38 13.74
N PRO A 303 -24.25 8.60 14.07
CA PRO A 303 -25.13 9.68 14.51
C PRO A 303 -26.17 10.08 13.45
N LYS A 304 -25.77 10.22 12.18
CA LYS A 304 -26.71 10.52 11.08
C LYS A 304 -27.76 9.41 10.89
N LEU A 305 -27.38 8.15 11.07
CA LEU A 305 -28.29 7.00 10.98
C LEU A 305 -29.27 6.96 12.17
N ALA A 306 -28.80 7.30 13.37
CA ALA A 306 -29.65 7.45 14.55
C ALA A 306 -30.67 8.57 14.34
N GLU A 307 -30.23 9.76 13.92
CA GLU A 307 -31.11 10.90 13.61
C GLU A 307 -32.14 10.53 12.51
N ARG A 308 -31.71 9.85 11.44
CA ARG A 308 -32.64 9.33 10.41
C ARG A 308 -33.62 8.31 10.95
N SER A 309 -33.18 7.43 11.86
CA SER A 309 -34.04 6.41 12.46
C SER A 309 -35.07 7.03 13.39
N GLU A 310 -34.69 8.03 14.18
CA GLU A 310 -35.57 8.84 15.01
C GLU A 310 -36.55 9.64 14.15
N ALA A 311 -36.09 10.34 13.11
CA ALA A 311 -36.94 11.07 12.18
C ALA A 311 -37.94 10.14 11.45
N ARG A 312 -37.49 8.93 11.10
CA ARG A 312 -38.36 7.89 10.52
C ARG A 312 -39.37 7.39 11.56
N ALA A 313 -38.95 7.11 12.79
CA ALA A 313 -39.84 6.66 13.87
C ALA A 313 -40.90 7.72 14.18
N ALA A 314 -40.51 8.99 14.33
CA ALA A 314 -41.41 10.12 14.51
C ALA A 314 -42.42 10.27 13.36
N ARG A 315 -42.01 9.99 12.11
CA ARG A 315 -42.93 10.00 10.96
C ARG A 315 -43.86 8.79 10.89
N ILE A 316 -43.48 7.65 11.47
CA ILE A 316 -44.31 6.46 11.59
C ILE A 316 -45.30 6.58 12.75
N GLU A 317 -44.86 7.12 13.89
CA GLU A 317 -45.68 7.39 15.07
C GLU A 317 -46.59 8.61 14.89
N GLY A 318 -46.19 9.58 14.06
CA GLY A 318 -46.99 10.73 13.62
C GLY A 318 -48.11 10.38 12.65
N ARG A 319 -48.67 9.16 12.70
CA ARG A 319 -50.00 8.89 12.18
C ARG A 319 -51.00 9.60 13.11
N ASP A 320 -51.17 10.88 12.88
CA ASP A 320 -52.45 11.50 13.20
C ASP A 320 -53.43 10.85 12.22
N ASP A 321 -54.19 9.85 12.70
CA ASP A 321 -55.21 9.19 11.89
C ASP A 321 -56.44 10.08 11.71
N THR A 322 -56.51 11.25 12.38
CA THR A 322 -57.64 12.18 12.21
C THR A 322 -57.84 12.70 10.78
N PRO A 323 -56.83 12.98 9.93
CA PRO A 323 -57.05 13.35 8.54
C PRO A 323 -57.51 12.16 7.69
N LEU A 324 -57.08 10.92 8.02
CA LEU A 324 -57.55 9.71 7.34
C LEU A 324 -58.98 9.36 7.77
N GLU A 325 -59.32 9.50 9.05
CA GLU A 325 -60.68 9.35 9.58
C GLU A 325 -61.61 10.46 9.07
N LEU A 326 -61.15 11.72 8.97
CA LEU A 326 -61.91 12.80 8.34
C LEU A 326 -62.07 12.59 6.83
N ALA A 327 -61.06 12.04 6.14
CA ALA A 327 -61.14 11.72 4.72
C ALA A 327 -62.07 10.53 4.45
N VAL A 328 -62.06 9.52 5.32
CA VAL A 328 -62.98 8.37 5.29
C VAL A 328 -64.41 8.80 5.64
N ALA A 329 -64.59 9.68 6.64
CA ALA A 329 -65.90 10.24 6.97
C ALA A 329 -66.46 11.14 5.86
N LYS A 330 -65.61 11.97 5.22
CA LYS A 330 -66.00 12.76 4.04
C LYS A 330 -66.30 11.90 2.82
N SER A 331 -65.56 10.79 2.63
CA SER A 331 -65.81 9.84 1.54
C SER A 331 -67.07 9.00 1.77
N ALA A 332 -67.41 8.65 3.02
CA ALA A 332 -68.65 7.96 3.36
C ALA A 332 -69.89 8.83 3.12
N VAL A 333 -69.78 10.15 3.32
CA VAL A 333 -70.85 11.11 2.96
C VAL A 333 -70.96 11.29 1.44
N ALA A 334 -69.84 11.24 0.71
CA ALA A 334 -69.82 11.33 -0.76
C ALA A 334 -70.32 10.05 -1.46
N LEU A 335 -70.18 8.88 -0.84
CA LEU A 335 -70.66 7.58 -1.36
C LEU A 335 -72.19 7.47 -1.43
N ASN A 336 -72.94 8.26 -0.64
CA ASN A 336 -74.40 8.32 -0.74
C ASN A 336 -74.92 9.19 -1.90
N ALA A 337 -74.03 9.79 -2.70
CA ALA A 337 -74.40 10.77 -3.73
C ALA A 337 -73.90 10.41 -5.15
N ILE A 338 -73.43 9.19 -5.42
CA ILE A 338 -72.89 8.81 -6.74
C ILE A 338 -73.69 7.62 -7.31
N SER A 339 -74.30 7.86 -8.46
CA SER A 339 -75.08 6.92 -9.28
C SER A 339 -74.21 5.78 -9.84
N GLU A 340 -74.74 4.55 -9.87
CA GLU A 340 -74.10 3.28 -10.23
C GLU A 340 -73.72 3.08 -11.72
N GLN A 341 -73.27 4.10 -12.45
CA GLN A 341 -72.81 3.90 -13.85
C GLN A 341 -71.38 4.40 -14.08
N PRO A 342 -70.40 3.48 -14.24
CA PRO A 342 -69.05 3.82 -14.66
C PRO A 342 -69.02 4.34 -16.11
N PRO A 343 -68.20 5.35 -16.44
CA PRO A 343 -67.97 5.76 -17.82
C PRO A 343 -67.07 4.75 -18.56
N ALA A 344 -67.37 4.49 -19.83
CA ALA A 344 -66.66 3.53 -20.68
C ALA A 344 -65.28 4.05 -21.15
N LEU A 345 -64.29 3.16 -21.13
CA LEU A 345 -62.94 3.39 -21.65
C LEU A 345 -62.86 3.09 -23.16
N PRO A 346 -62.05 3.82 -23.95
CA PRO A 346 -61.85 3.53 -25.37
C PRO A 346 -60.83 2.42 -25.63
N ASP A 347 -61.10 1.60 -26.65
CA ASP A 347 -60.35 0.40 -27.04
C ASP A 347 -58.98 0.68 -27.69
N ALA A 348 -57.96 -0.09 -27.28
CA ALA A 348 -56.64 -0.14 -27.90
C ALA A 348 -56.60 -1.13 -29.08
N PRO A 349 -55.87 -0.85 -30.18
CA PRO A 349 -55.86 -1.72 -31.35
C PRO A 349 -54.90 -2.92 -31.21
N MET A 350 -55.37 -4.07 -31.72
CA MET A 350 -54.67 -5.36 -31.75
C MET A 350 -53.56 -5.47 -32.82
N PRO A 351 -52.57 -6.35 -32.63
CA PRO A 351 -51.55 -6.67 -33.64
C PRO A 351 -52.07 -7.66 -34.70
N ARG A 352 -51.47 -7.63 -35.91
CA ARG A 352 -51.73 -8.59 -37.00
C ARG A 352 -50.47 -9.38 -37.43
N PRO A 353 -50.62 -10.56 -38.08
CA PRO A 353 -49.65 -11.68 -38.05
C PRO A 353 -49.16 -12.21 -39.41
N ARG A 354 -48.08 -13.03 -39.39
CA ARG A 354 -47.73 -14.26 -40.19
C ARG A 354 -46.18 -14.44 -40.27
N ALA A 355 -45.55 -15.54 -39.80
CA ALA A 355 -45.47 -16.92 -40.34
C ALA A 355 -44.91 -16.96 -41.79
N GLU A 356 -43.91 -17.74 -42.22
CA GLU A 356 -43.24 -18.96 -41.71
C GLU A 356 -42.03 -19.31 -42.62
N THR A 357 -41.02 -20.01 -42.05
CA THR A 357 -40.10 -21.00 -42.67
C THR A 357 -39.14 -20.64 -43.83
N MET A 358 -37.84 -20.88 -43.61
CA MET A 358 -37.06 -21.93 -44.30
C MET A 358 -35.82 -22.31 -43.48
N ALA A 359 -35.59 -23.61 -43.40
CA ALA A 359 -34.57 -24.29 -42.62
C ALA A 359 -33.20 -24.36 -43.33
N ALA A 360 -32.21 -24.84 -42.56
CA ALA A 360 -30.95 -25.46 -42.98
C ALA A 360 -29.77 -24.53 -43.33
N GLN A 361 -28.83 -24.41 -42.38
CA GLN A 361 -27.45 -24.93 -42.51
C GLN A 361 -26.64 -24.53 -41.27
N ALA A 362 -26.83 -25.30 -40.20
CA ALA A 362 -25.89 -25.39 -39.09
C ALA A 362 -25.28 -26.80 -39.16
N ASP A 363 -24.30 -26.97 -40.05
CA ASP A 363 -23.37 -28.09 -40.07
C ASP A 363 -22.16 -27.74 -40.94
N GLN A 364 -21.18 -27.15 -40.28
CA GLN A 364 -19.76 -27.01 -40.58
C GLN A 364 -19.32 -26.07 -39.43
N ILE A 365 -18.67 -26.52 -38.36
CA ILE A 365 -17.30 -27.00 -38.33
C ILE A 365 -17.17 -27.93 -37.11
N ARG A 366 -16.86 -29.21 -37.35
CA ARG A 366 -16.28 -30.10 -36.33
C ARG A 366 -14.95 -30.64 -36.86
N ALA A 367 -13.89 -30.31 -36.12
CA ALA A 367 -12.62 -31.01 -35.97
C ALA A 367 -11.74 -31.28 -37.21
N ALA A 368 -10.49 -30.78 -37.20
CA ALA A 368 -9.32 -31.65 -36.98
C ALA A 368 -7.99 -30.84 -36.94
N ASP A 369 -7.15 -31.31 -36.04
CA ASP A 369 -5.81 -30.93 -35.60
C ASP A 369 -4.69 -31.34 -36.60
N ARG A 370 -3.56 -30.58 -36.63
CA ARG A 370 -2.14 -31.05 -36.59
C ARG A 370 -1.09 -30.02 -37.08
N SER A 371 0.01 -29.91 -36.31
CA SER A 371 1.26 -29.10 -36.34
C SER A 371 2.14 -29.21 -37.63
N PRO A 372 3.35 -28.58 -37.78
CA PRO A 372 4.15 -27.70 -36.87
C PRO A 372 4.84 -26.46 -37.54
N PRO A 373 5.69 -25.69 -36.81
CA PRO A 373 6.78 -24.94 -37.44
C PRO A 373 8.19 -25.12 -36.81
N ARG A 374 9.23 -24.88 -37.62
CA ARG A 374 10.66 -24.63 -37.26
C ARG A 374 11.25 -23.71 -38.37
N PRO A 375 12.39 -23.01 -38.18
CA PRO A 375 13.08 -22.55 -36.96
C PRO A 375 13.62 -21.09 -37.04
N ALA A 376 14.07 -20.52 -35.92
CA ALA A 376 15.12 -19.49 -35.89
C ALA A 376 15.96 -19.57 -34.60
N ARG A 377 17.21 -19.09 -34.71
CA ARG A 377 18.45 -19.50 -34.02
C ARG A 377 18.63 -19.07 -32.55
N GLN A 378 19.45 -19.88 -31.87
CA GLN A 378 20.04 -19.74 -30.52
C GLN A 378 20.83 -18.45 -30.31
N LEU A 379 20.71 -17.89 -29.11
CA LEU A 379 21.79 -17.21 -28.39
C LEU A 379 21.99 -17.99 -27.07
N ASP A 380 23.20 -18.53 -26.91
CA ASP A 380 23.67 -19.19 -25.70
C ASP A 380 23.79 -18.19 -24.54
N GLU A 381 23.01 -18.38 -23.48
CA GLU A 381 23.35 -17.94 -22.13
C GLU A 381 23.11 -19.10 -21.16
N ARG A 382 24.19 -19.57 -20.52
CA ARG A 382 24.23 -20.76 -19.66
C ARG A 382 23.42 -20.53 -18.37
N LEU A 383 22.52 -21.47 -18.05
CA LEU A 383 21.79 -21.57 -16.78
C LEU A 383 22.75 -21.78 -15.58
N PRO A 384 22.59 -21.08 -14.44
CA PRO A 384 23.27 -21.45 -13.19
C PRO A 384 22.64 -22.72 -12.59
N GLY A 385 23.47 -23.72 -12.32
CA GLY A 385 23.08 -25.08 -11.93
C GLY A 385 22.56 -25.26 -10.50
N ALA A 386 21.83 -26.36 -10.33
CA ALA A 386 21.27 -26.87 -9.09
C ALA A 386 22.36 -27.50 -8.20
N HIS A 387 22.80 -26.80 -7.15
CA HIS A 387 23.65 -27.37 -6.10
C HIS A 387 22.90 -27.36 -4.76
N ALA A 388 23.00 -28.47 -4.01
CA ALA A 388 22.56 -28.54 -2.62
C ALA A 388 23.48 -27.66 -1.75
N TYR A 389 22.91 -26.97 -0.75
CA TYR A 389 23.65 -26.05 0.12
C TYR A 389 24.35 -26.73 1.30
N LEU A 390 24.16 -28.05 1.46
CA LEU A 390 24.75 -28.88 2.51
C LEU A 390 24.94 -30.31 1.99
N THR A 391 25.99 -30.96 2.43
CA THR A 391 26.35 -32.36 2.16
C THR A 391 26.69 -33.10 3.46
N ALA A 392 26.75 -34.42 3.43
CA ALA A 392 27.05 -35.22 4.63
C ALA A 392 28.48 -35.01 5.16
N ASP A 393 29.43 -34.70 4.27
CA ASP A 393 30.84 -34.51 4.61
C ASP A 393 31.14 -33.12 5.19
N ASP A 394 30.16 -32.20 5.15
CA ASP A 394 30.33 -30.85 5.69
C ASP A 394 30.49 -30.89 7.22
N PRO A 395 31.24 -29.93 7.80
CA PRO A 395 31.38 -29.82 9.25
C PRO A 395 30.02 -29.53 9.90
N LEU A 396 29.82 -30.02 11.13
CA LEU A 396 28.55 -29.92 11.82
C LEU A 396 28.04 -28.46 11.98
N GLU A 397 28.95 -27.48 12.11
CA GLU A 397 28.60 -26.05 12.18
C GLU A 397 27.95 -25.48 10.90
N ALA A 398 27.99 -26.21 9.79
CA ALA A 398 27.29 -25.83 8.56
C ALA A 398 25.79 -26.20 8.60
N ALA A 399 25.38 -27.07 9.54
CA ALA A 399 23.99 -27.48 9.68
C ALA A 399 23.10 -26.32 10.18
N PRO A 400 21.83 -26.24 9.74
CA PRO A 400 20.90 -25.22 10.24
C PRO A 400 20.76 -25.28 11.75
N SER A 401 20.69 -24.11 12.40
CA SER A 401 20.53 -23.95 13.86
C SER A 401 21.74 -24.34 14.70
N ILE A 402 22.79 -24.89 14.09
CA ILE A 402 24.03 -25.27 14.76
C ILE A 402 25.12 -24.29 14.35
N GLY A 403 25.56 -23.44 15.29
CA GLY A 403 26.72 -22.57 15.08
C GLY A 403 28.00 -23.19 15.66
N PRO A 404 29.17 -22.54 15.46
CA PRO A 404 30.47 -23.07 15.87
C PRO A 404 30.52 -23.51 17.34
N LYS A 405 29.98 -22.68 18.26
CA LYS A 405 29.93 -22.98 19.70
C LYS A 405 29.06 -24.20 20.03
N THR A 406 28.00 -24.42 19.27
CA THR A 406 27.11 -25.56 19.45
C THR A 406 27.76 -26.82 18.90
N ALA A 407 28.40 -26.73 17.73
CA ALA A 407 29.18 -27.82 17.15
C ALA A 407 30.32 -28.25 18.09
N ASP A 408 31.06 -27.32 18.69
CA ASP A 408 32.13 -27.63 19.67
C ASP A 408 31.63 -28.43 20.87
N ARG A 409 30.39 -28.16 21.34
CA ARG A 409 29.78 -28.89 22.46
C ARG A 409 29.36 -30.29 22.04
N ILE A 410 28.79 -30.43 20.84
CA ILE A 410 28.37 -31.72 20.29
C ILE A 410 29.58 -32.60 19.92
N ALA A 411 30.71 -31.97 19.54
CA ALA A 411 31.97 -32.67 19.27
C ALA A 411 32.50 -33.45 20.49
N ALA A 412 32.15 -33.04 21.73
CA ALA A 412 32.50 -33.79 22.94
C ALA A 412 31.84 -35.18 22.99
N ALA A 413 30.72 -35.38 22.28
CA ALA A 413 30.06 -36.67 22.09
C ALA A 413 30.58 -37.44 20.85
N GLY A 414 31.65 -36.97 20.21
CA GLY A 414 32.29 -37.65 19.08
C GLY A 414 31.64 -37.39 17.71
N VAL A 415 30.83 -36.33 17.59
CA VAL A 415 30.09 -35.99 16.37
C VAL A 415 30.70 -34.75 15.73
N TYR A 416 31.24 -34.87 14.51
CA TYR A 416 32.02 -33.80 13.88
C TYR A 416 31.48 -33.34 12.53
N SER A 417 30.84 -34.23 11.77
CA SER A 417 30.23 -33.91 10.48
C SER A 417 28.70 -33.91 10.54
N VAL A 418 28.07 -33.34 9.51
CA VAL A 418 26.62 -33.43 9.30
C VAL A 418 26.18 -34.89 9.18
N GLY A 419 26.95 -35.72 8.49
CA GLY A 419 26.70 -37.16 8.35
C GLY A 419 26.73 -37.90 9.68
N ASP A 420 27.72 -37.63 10.53
CA ASP A 420 27.80 -38.21 11.88
C ASP A 420 26.57 -37.84 12.71
N PHE A 421 26.17 -36.57 12.64
CA PHE A 421 25.03 -36.04 13.40
C PHE A 421 23.71 -36.66 12.95
N LEU A 422 23.51 -36.83 11.64
CA LEU A 422 22.31 -37.46 11.09
C LEU A 422 22.20 -38.96 11.40
N ALA A 423 23.33 -39.62 11.69
CA ALA A 423 23.39 -41.03 12.07
C ALA A 423 23.13 -41.27 13.58
N GLN A 424 23.17 -40.22 14.40
CA GLN A 424 22.88 -40.33 15.83
C GLN A 424 21.39 -40.50 16.11
N ASP A 425 21.09 -41.27 17.14
CA ASP A 425 19.77 -41.31 17.77
C ASP A 425 19.61 -40.06 18.67
N PRO A 426 18.58 -39.23 18.47
CA PRO A 426 18.41 -37.98 19.23
C PRO A 426 18.27 -38.18 20.75
N GLU A 427 17.64 -39.27 21.21
CA GLU A 427 17.46 -39.55 22.63
C GLU A 427 18.79 -39.91 23.29
N LYS A 428 19.56 -40.80 22.65
CA LYS A 428 20.90 -41.19 23.14
C LYS A 428 21.90 -40.05 23.09
N LEU A 429 21.83 -39.21 22.05
CA LEU A 429 22.71 -38.05 21.93
C LEU A 429 22.37 -36.99 22.99
N ALA A 430 21.09 -36.74 23.26
CA ALA A 430 20.66 -35.85 24.35
C ALA A 430 21.16 -36.37 25.71
N GLU A 431 21.03 -37.66 25.98
CA GLU A 431 21.53 -38.30 27.21
C GLU A 431 23.06 -38.19 27.34
N ALA A 432 23.80 -38.39 26.23
CA ALA A 432 25.25 -38.27 26.23
C ALA A 432 25.76 -36.83 26.41
N LEU A 433 24.98 -35.82 25.98
CA LEU A 433 25.33 -34.41 26.13
C LEU A 433 24.96 -33.84 27.51
N ASP A 434 23.92 -34.39 28.16
CA ASP A 434 23.44 -34.03 29.50
C ASP A 434 23.32 -32.50 29.73
N ASP A 435 22.83 -31.77 28.72
CA ASP A 435 22.59 -30.33 28.76
C ASP A 435 21.13 -30.04 28.36
N PRO A 436 20.37 -29.29 29.18
CA PRO A 436 18.98 -28.93 28.90
C PRO A 436 18.73 -28.20 27.57
N HIS A 437 19.76 -27.67 26.91
CA HIS A 437 19.64 -27.03 25.60
C HIS A 437 19.67 -28.02 24.42
N PHE A 438 19.94 -29.31 24.67
CA PHE A 438 20.04 -30.38 23.67
C PHE A 438 19.06 -31.51 23.95
N ASP A 439 17.79 -31.20 24.20
CA ASP A 439 16.77 -32.24 24.31
C ASP A 439 16.53 -32.98 22.98
N ALA A 440 15.96 -34.18 23.05
CA ALA A 440 15.77 -35.05 21.90
C ALA A 440 14.88 -34.42 20.81
N GLU A 441 13.89 -33.61 21.18
CA GLU A 441 13.00 -32.92 20.24
C GLU A 441 13.76 -31.85 19.46
N THR A 442 14.58 -31.05 20.14
CA THR A 442 15.43 -30.02 19.54
C THR A 442 16.47 -30.63 18.60
N LEU A 443 17.10 -31.74 18.99
CA LEU A 443 18.08 -32.43 18.16
C LEU A 443 17.41 -33.04 16.92
N LEU A 444 16.22 -33.63 17.06
CA LEU A 444 15.44 -34.14 15.93
C LEU A 444 15.04 -33.03 14.96
N ASP A 445 14.61 -31.88 15.48
CA ASP A 445 14.31 -30.69 14.66
C ASP A 445 15.53 -30.26 13.83
N TRP A 446 16.72 -30.22 14.43
CA TRP A 446 17.94 -29.84 13.71
C TRP A 446 18.35 -30.87 12.68
N GLN A 447 18.19 -32.17 12.96
CA GLN A 447 18.41 -33.23 11.98
C GLN A 447 17.44 -33.10 10.79
N ASP A 448 16.15 -32.86 11.03
CA ASP A 448 15.14 -32.68 9.98
C ASP A 448 15.45 -31.46 9.10
N GLN A 449 15.92 -30.36 9.72
CA GLN A 449 16.35 -29.18 8.99
C GLN A 449 17.55 -29.47 8.08
N ALA A 450 18.57 -30.19 8.58
CA ALA A 450 19.72 -30.58 7.78
C ALA A 450 19.33 -31.50 6.61
N ARG A 451 18.46 -32.51 6.87
CA ARG A 451 17.93 -33.40 5.83
C ARG A 451 17.20 -32.62 4.72
N LEU A 452 16.40 -31.62 5.07
CA LEU A 452 15.69 -30.78 4.09
C LEU A 452 16.65 -29.97 3.21
N VAL A 453 17.69 -29.37 3.79
CA VAL A 453 18.68 -28.58 3.01
C VAL A 453 19.46 -29.47 2.05
N MET A 454 19.77 -30.70 2.45
CA MET A 454 20.43 -31.69 1.58
C MET A 454 19.50 -32.20 0.48
N ALA A 455 18.23 -32.47 0.80
CA ALA A 455 17.28 -33.11 -0.10
C ALA A 455 16.62 -32.15 -1.11
N VAL A 456 16.51 -30.85 -0.81
CA VAL A 456 15.82 -29.87 -1.67
C VAL A 456 16.83 -28.87 -2.25
N PRO A 457 17.23 -29.00 -3.53
CA PRO A 457 18.19 -28.10 -4.16
C PRO A 457 17.81 -26.62 -4.02
N GLY A 458 18.76 -25.77 -3.65
CA GLY A 458 18.50 -24.33 -3.49
C GLY A 458 17.73 -23.93 -2.20
N LEU A 459 17.37 -24.88 -1.32
CA LEU A 459 16.79 -24.58 0.00
C LEU A 459 17.88 -24.15 0.98
N ARG A 460 17.70 -23.00 1.65
CA ARG A 460 18.66 -22.47 2.63
C ARG A 460 18.29 -22.90 4.05
N GLY A 461 19.27 -22.95 4.96
CA GLY A 461 19.06 -23.35 6.36
C GLY A 461 17.96 -22.59 7.10
N THR A 462 17.87 -21.26 6.94
CA THR A 462 16.78 -20.46 7.53
C THR A 462 15.40 -20.88 7.01
N HIS A 463 15.30 -21.28 5.75
CA HIS A 463 14.03 -21.75 5.19
C HIS A 463 13.68 -23.16 5.68
N ALA A 464 14.67 -24.03 5.85
CA ALA A 464 14.46 -25.35 6.45
C ALA A 464 13.98 -25.24 7.90
N GLN A 465 14.52 -24.30 8.70
CA GLN A 465 14.03 -23.99 10.05
C GLN A 465 12.55 -23.60 10.06
N LEU A 466 12.12 -22.76 9.12
CA LEU A 466 10.72 -22.34 9.00
C LEU A 466 9.81 -23.51 8.60
N LEU A 467 10.26 -24.39 7.71
CA LEU A 467 9.48 -25.54 7.25
C LEU A 467 9.29 -26.58 8.36
N VAL A 468 10.36 -26.94 9.07
CA VAL A 468 10.28 -27.87 10.21
C VAL A 468 9.42 -27.30 11.32
N GLY A 469 9.60 -26.01 11.67
CA GLY A 469 8.77 -25.34 12.67
C GLY A 469 7.29 -25.23 12.27
N ALA A 470 6.99 -25.23 10.97
CA ALA A 470 5.63 -25.28 10.44
C ALA A 470 5.06 -26.72 10.31
N GLY A 471 5.82 -27.74 10.71
CA GLY A 471 5.43 -29.15 10.69
C GLY A 471 5.81 -29.93 9.42
N TYR A 472 6.52 -29.30 8.47
CA TYR A 472 6.94 -29.95 7.22
C TYR A 472 8.38 -30.46 7.35
N ARG A 473 8.51 -31.67 7.89
CA ARG A 473 9.80 -32.26 8.31
C ARG A 473 10.57 -32.98 7.20
N THR A 474 9.92 -33.32 6.08
CA THR A 474 10.53 -34.11 5.00
C THR A 474 10.32 -33.47 3.63
N ALA A 475 11.21 -33.76 2.68
CA ALA A 475 11.05 -33.31 1.30
C ALA A 475 9.74 -33.82 0.67
N GLN A 476 9.30 -35.03 1.04
CA GLN A 476 8.00 -35.57 0.65
C GLN A 476 6.84 -34.71 1.15
N ALA A 477 6.84 -34.36 2.44
CA ALA A 477 5.79 -33.54 3.03
C ALA A 477 5.73 -32.15 2.38
N VAL A 478 6.88 -31.58 2.01
CA VAL A 478 6.95 -30.31 1.26
C VAL A 478 6.45 -30.50 -0.18
N ALA A 479 6.79 -31.61 -0.85
CA ALA A 479 6.37 -31.89 -2.22
C ALA A 479 4.85 -32.12 -2.34
N GLU A 480 4.24 -32.77 -1.36
CA GLU A 480 2.80 -33.08 -1.34
C GLU A 480 1.94 -31.90 -0.85
N ALA A 481 2.54 -30.92 -0.19
CA ALA A 481 1.80 -29.82 0.40
C ALA A 481 1.09 -28.95 -0.65
N ASP A 482 -0.13 -28.53 -0.31
CA ASP A 482 -0.75 -27.39 -0.97
C ASP A 482 0.03 -26.11 -0.62
N PRO A 483 0.52 -25.33 -1.60
CA PRO A 483 1.35 -24.15 -1.33
C PRO A 483 0.66 -23.07 -0.50
N ILE A 484 -0.68 -22.95 -0.56
CA ILE A 484 -1.44 -21.97 0.23
C ILE A 484 -1.49 -22.44 1.69
N ALA A 485 -1.83 -23.71 1.93
CA ALA A 485 -1.84 -24.29 3.28
C ALA A 485 -0.44 -24.28 3.94
N LEU A 486 0.61 -24.64 3.18
CA LEU A 486 2.00 -24.56 3.66
C LEU A 486 2.34 -23.11 4.04
N SER A 487 1.99 -22.14 3.19
CA SER A 487 2.20 -20.72 3.49
C SER A 487 1.49 -20.27 4.76
N ALA A 488 0.24 -20.68 4.98
CA ALA A 488 -0.48 -20.35 6.20
C ALA A 488 0.19 -20.95 7.45
N ASN A 489 0.68 -22.19 7.37
CA ASN A 489 1.38 -22.86 8.47
C ASN A 489 2.73 -22.22 8.78
N VAL A 490 3.50 -21.84 7.76
CA VAL A 490 4.76 -21.10 7.93
C VAL A 490 4.51 -19.72 8.54
N LEU A 491 3.51 -18.98 8.07
CA LEU A 491 3.15 -17.68 8.65
C LEU A 491 2.69 -17.81 10.09
N ARG A 492 1.91 -18.85 10.42
CA ARG A 492 1.52 -19.15 11.81
C ARG A 492 2.76 -19.40 12.68
N PHE A 493 3.69 -20.26 12.25
CA PHE A 493 4.94 -20.52 12.97
C PHE A 493 5.76 -19.24 13.19
N VAL A 494 5.85 -18.38 12.17
CA VAL A 494 6.56 -17.09 12.24
C VAL A 494 6.02 -16.16 13.35
N THR A 495 4.74 -16.27 13.71
CA THR A 495 4.17 -15.46 14.82
C THR A 495 4.62 -15.91 16.21
N THR A 496 5.14 -17.14 16.34
CA THR A 496 5.66 -17.68 17.61
C THR A 496 7.02 -17.09 17.98
N SER A 497 7.41 -17.18 19.26
CA SER A 497 8.74 -16.72 19.71
C SER A 497 9.89 -17.43 19.01
N ALA A 498 9.73 -18.73 18.68
CA ALA A 498 10.71 -19.51 17.93
C ALA A 498 10.81 -19.03 16.46
N GLY A 499 9.68 -18.85 15.78
CA GLY A 499 9.65 -18.35 14.40
C GLY A 499 10.19 -16.93 14.25
N LYS A 500 9.89 -16.03 15.19
CA LYS A 500 10.48 -14.67 15.24
C LYS A 500 12.00 -14.71 15.39
N ARG A 501 12.54 -15.65 16.18
CA ARG A 501 13.99 -15.81 16.37
C ARG A 501 14.68 -16.30 15.10
N VAL A 502 14.04 -17.18 14.33
CA VAL A 502 14.54 -17.65 13.03
C VAL A 502 14.61 -16.51 12.01
N LEU A 503 13.58 -15.67 11.93
CA LEU A 503 13.55 -14.53 11.01
C LEU A 503 14.45 -13.37 11.42
N ARG A 504 14.67 -13.16 12.73
CA ARG A 504 15.27 -11.94 13.27
C ARG A 504 14.45 -10.72 12.79
N GLU A 505 15.05 -9.84 11.99
CA GLU A 505 14.39 -8.69 11.34
C GLU A 505 14.03 -8.95 9.86
N GLY A 506 14.25 -10.18 9.38
CA GLY A 506 13.94 -10.60 8.02
C GLY A 506 12.45 -10.81 7.78
N ARG A 507 12.04 -10.72 6.50
CA ARG A 507 10.64 -10.95 6.10
C ARG A 507 10.34 -12.45 5.99
N PRO A 508 9.12 -12.90 6.33
CA PRO A 508 8.69 -14.26 6.06
C PRO A 508 8.73 -14.53 4.54
N PRO A 509 8.97 -15.79 4.13
CA PRO A 509 8.94 -16.17 2.72
C PRO A 509 7.53 -15.96 2.15
N ASP A 510 7.46 -15.42 0.94
CA ASP A 510 6.19 -15.26 0.25
C ASP A 510 5.75 -16.54 -0.48
N ILE A 511 4.51 -16.53 -0.94
CA ILE A 511 3.89 -17.70 -1.56
C ILE A 511 4.62 -18.15 -2.82
N GLU A 512 5.24 -17.26 -3.59
CA GLU A 512 6.01 -17.64 -4.78
C GLU A 512 7.30 -18.35 -4.40
N LYS A 513 7.96 -17.89 -3.32
CA LYS A 513 9.10 -18.62 -2.76
C LYS A 513 8.70 -20.01 -2.27
N ILE A 514 7.55 -20.12 -1.61
CA ILE A 514 7.00 -21.39 -1.13
C ILE A 514 6.62 -22.32 -2.29
N LYS A 515 5.91 -21.82 -3.32
CA LYS A 515 5.62 -22.57 -4.55
C LYS A 515 6.91 -23.06 -5.21
N GLY A 516 7.95 -22.23 -5.21
CA GLY A 516 9.29 -22.62 -5.68
C GLY A 516 9.86 -23.81 -4.91
N TRP A 517 9.78 -23.81 -3.57
CA TRP A 517 10.22 -24.94 -2.76
C TRP A 517 9.41 -26.20 -3.01
N VAL A 518 8.08 -26.09 -3.10
CA VAL A 518 7.20 -27.23 -3.41
C VAL A 518 7.55 -27.81 -4.79
N ALA A 519 7.75 -26.96 -5.80
CA ALA A 519 8.12 -27.40 -7.15
C ALA A 519 9.47 -28.11 -7.18
N VAL A 520 10.48 -27.57 -6.49
CA VAL A 520 11.81 -28.19 -6.41
C VAL A 520 11.79 -29.47 -5.59
N ALA A 521 11.03 -29.52 -4.49
CA ALA A 521 10.85 -30.72 -3.68
C ALA A 521 10.17 -31.84 -4.49
N LYS A 522 9.15 -31.52 -5.30
CA LYS A 522 8.53 -32.50 -6.23
C LYS A 522 9.52 -33.07 -7.23
N GLN A 523 10.42 -32.24 -7.76
CA GLN A 523 11.47 -32.69 -8.67
C GLN A 523 12.50 -33.57 -7.96
N ALA A 524 12.89 -33.22 -6.74
CA ALA A 524 13.87 -33.96 -5.96
C ALA A 524 13.35 -35.32 -5.46
N VAL A 525 12.06 -35.40 -5.11
CA VAL A 525 11.39 -36.65 -4.70
C VAL A 525 11.18 -37.62 -5.88
N ALA A 526 10.99 -37.08 -7.08
CA ALA A 526 10.75 -37.86 -8.29
C ALA A 526 12.05 -38.36 -8.97
N ALA A 527 13.21 -37.87 -8.53
CA ALA A 527 14.55 -38.23 -9.00
C ALA A 527 15.15 -39.31 -8.11
#